data_AF-A0A093Y3G7-F1
#
_entry.id   AF-A0A093Y3G7-F1
#
_cell.length_a   1.000
_cell.length_b   1.000
_cell.length_c   1.000
_cell.angle_alpha   90.00
_cell.angle_beta   90.00
_cell.angle_gamma   90.00
#
_symmetry.space_group_name_H-M   'P 1'
#
loop_
_entity.id
_entity.type
_entity.pdbx_description
1 polymer ?
#
loop_
_entity_poly.entity_id
_entity_poly.type
_entity_poly.pdbx_seq_one_letter_code
_entity_poly.pdbx_strand_id
1 'polypeptide(L)'
;MVQTAFTLALATVATLVSASPIAESLNKRCGSTILPTTQIQLKQSAPDTSFPNTAHTDKSVAISQGPNGANKVNELIAFTGPVGAYGCSLGITFPSDYVITQSGGPPTLNVYTVPTPLPGKPTWNNVHHAASLFGTVTVLSGQSAVINSEACPSAAQGGLAFVFGYADWQTKESSVGWTEYVNELNGAGLRGVYLNYNC
;
A
#
# COMPACT_ATOMS: atom_id res chain seq x y z
N MET A 1 5.03 -44.37 62.70
CA MET A 1 5.62 -43.11 62.19
C MET A 1 5.04 -42.90 60.80
N VAL A 2 3.91 -42.19 60.67
CA VAL A 2 3.83 -40.73 60.43
C VAL A 2 4.79 -40.27 59.35
N GLN A 3 4.29 -40.06 58.13
CA GLN A 3 4.35 -38.74 57.52
C GLN A 3 3.36 -38.62 56.34
N THR A 4 2.42 -37.72 56.56
CA THR A 4 1.49 -37.07 55.63
C THR A 4 2.18 -36.52 54.38
N ALA A 5 1.55 -36.73 53.22
CA ALA A 5 1.71 -35.85 52.07
C ALA A 5 0.32 -35.51 51.52
N PHE A 6 -0.13 -34.30 51.83
CA PHE A 6 -1.27 -33.64 51.20
C PHE A 6 -0.80 -33.11 49.84
N THR A 7 -1.36 -33.61 48.74
CA THR A 7 -1.12 -33.03 47.42
C THR A 7 -2.41 -32.38 46.93
N LEU A 8 -2.49 -31.05 47.09
CA LEU A 8 -3.44 -30.22 46.35
C LEU A 8 -3.03 -30.24 44.87
N ALA A 9 -3.90 -30.73 43.99
CA ALA A 9 -3.78 -30.49 42.55
C ALA A 9 -4.94 -29.59 42.11
N LEU A 10 -4.59 -28.37 41.73
CA LEU A 10 -5.47 -27.32 41.20
C LEU A 10 -6.24 -27.82 39.97
N ALA A 11 -7.56 -27.67 39.98
CA ALA A 11 -8.38 -27.78 38.79
C ALA A 11 -8.14 -26.56 37.89
N THR A 12 -7.34 -26.71 36.84
CA THR A 12 -7.22 -25.71 35.78
C THR A 12 -8.46 -25.78 34.89
N VAL A 13 -9.37 -24.83 35.06
CA VAL A 13 -10.46 -24.59 34.10
C VAL A 13 -9.84 -24.02 32.83
N ALA A 14 -9.61 -24.88 31.84
CA ALA A 14 -9.27 -24.45 30.50
C ALA A 14 -10.53 -23.85 29.86
N THR A 15 -10.77 -22.55 30.05
CA THR A 15 -11.69 -21.80 29.19
C THR A 15 -11.02 -21.70 27.82
N LEU A 16 -11.28 -22.68 26.96
CA LEU A 16 -11.03 -22.57 25.54
C LEU A 16 -11.90 -21.41 25.03
N VAL A 17 -11.31 -20.22 24.94
CA VAL A 17 -11.84 -19.16 24.09
C VAL A 17 -11.67 -19.67 22.67
N SER A 18 -12.67 -20.44 22.22
CA SER A 18 -12.90 -20.70 20.82
C SER A 18 -13.32 -19.36 20.21
N ALA A 19 -12.34 -18.56 19.80
CA ALA A 19 -12.58 -17.54 18.80
C ALA A 19 -12.96 -18.29 17.52
N SER A 20 -14.26 -18.54 17.34
CA SER A 20 -14.78 -18.97 16.04
C SER A 20 -14.35 -17.90 15.04
N PRO A 21 -13.74 -18.25 13.90
CA PRO A 21 -13.59 -17.27 12.84
C PRO A 21 -15.00 -16.76 12.57
N ILE A 22 -15.22 -15.48 12.84
CA ILE A 22 -16.40 -14.82 12.34
C ILE A 22 -16.25 -15.04 10.84
N ALA A 23 -17.13 -15.86 10.26
CA ALA A 23 -17.38 -15.81 8.83
C ALA A 23 -17.99 -14.43 8.60
N GLU A 24 -17.12 -13.41 8.66
CA GLU A 24 -17.38 -12.10 8.12
C GLU A 24 -17.76 -12.41 6.70
N SER A 25 -19.06 -12.29 6.43
CA SER A 25 -19.64 -12.54 5.14
C SER A 25 -18.75 -11.82 4.17
N LEU A 26 -17.95 -12.60 3.44
CA LEU A 26 -17.04 -12.15 2.40
C LEU A 26 -17.99 -11.65 1.31
N ASN A 27 -18.53 -10.46 1.53
CA ASN A 27 -19.57 -9.88 0.71
C ASN A 27 -18.98 -9.87 -0.70
N LYS A 28 -19.75 -10.46 -1.62
CA LYS A 28 -19.34 -10.72 -2.99
C LYS A 28 -18.64 -9.48 -3.55
N ARG A 29 -17.32 -9.55 -3.73
CA ARG A 29 -16.55 -8.46 -4.33
C ARG A 29 -17.17 -8.20 -5.68
N CYS A 30 -17.78 -7.03 -5.91
CA CYS A 30 -18.26 -6.67 -7.23
C CYS A 30 -17.11 -6.49 -8.25
N GLY A 31 -15.85 -6.69 -7.83
CA GLY A 31 -14.72 -6.94 -8.72
C GLY A 31 -14.30 -5.71 -9.53
N SER A 32 -14.75 -4.53 -9.12
CA SER A 32 -14.42 -3.28 -9.80
C SER A 32 -13.06 -2.76 -9.33
N THR A 33 -12.34 -2.13 -10.27
CA THR A 33 -11.01 -1.59 -10.06
C THR A 33 -10.99 -0.09 -10.37
N ILE A 34 -10.25 0.69 -9.57
CA ILE A 34 -9.99 2.10 -9.79
C ILE A 34 -8.49 2.30 -9.96
N LEU A 35 -8.12 3.07 -10.97
CA LEU A 35 -6.74 3.46 -11.25
C LEU A 35 -6.39 4.78 -10.56
N PRO A 36 -5.09 5.02 -10.29
CA PRO A 36 -4.66 6.26 -9.68
C PRO A 36 -5.10 7.48 -10.51
N THR A 37 -5.58 8.51 -9.82
CA THR A 37 -5.82 9.84 -10.38
C THR A 37 -4.69 10.81 -10.05
N THR A 38 -3.83 10.44 -9.09
CA THR A 38 -2.62 11.18 -8.71
C THR A 38 -1.43 10.25 -8.64
N GLN A 39 -0.33 10.64 -9.30
CA GLN A 39 1.01 10.07 -9.20
C GLN A 39 1.99 11.24 -9.18
N ILE A 40 2.54 11.56 -8.00
CA ILE A 40 3.43 12.70 -7.80
C ILE A 40 4.66 12.25 -7.03
N GLN A 41 5.84 12.55 -7.56
CA GLN A 41 7.09 12.36 -6.84
C GLN A 41 7.21 13.34 -5.68
N LEU A 42 7.53 12.83 -4.50
CA LEU A 42 7.92 13.59 -3.32
C LEU A 42 9.43 13.45 -3.14
N LYS A 43 10.18 14.54 -3.29
CA LYS A 43 11.65 14.51 -3.25
C LYS A 43 12.19 15.20 -2.02
N GLN A 44 13.01 14.49 -1.25
CA GLN A 44 13.70 15.06 -0.10
C GLN A 44 14.66 16.19 -0.50
N SER A 45 15.27 16.12 -1.69
CA SER A 45 16.20 17.13 -2.20
C SER A 45 15.52 18.42 -2.68
N ALA A 46 14.20 18.42 -2.87
CA ALA A 46 13.41 19.57 -3.30
C ALA A 46 12.09 19.62 -2.51
N PRO A 47 12.15 19.83 -1.19
CA PRO A 47 11.08 19.41 -0.30
C PRO A 47 9.82 20.28 -0.36
N ASP A 48 9.94 21.50 -0.90
CA ASP A 48 8.85 22.44 -1.12
C ASP A 48 8.38 22.50 -2.59
N THR A 49 8.93 21.62 -3.45
CA THR A 49 8.55 21.55 -4.86
C THR A 49 7.43 20.54 -5.05
N SER A 50 6.35 20.98 -5.70
CA SER A 50 5.30 20.08 -6.18
C SER A 50 5.62 19.69 -7.61
N PHE A 51 5.79 18.39 -7.84
CA PHE A 51 6.11 17.83 -9.15
C PHE A 51 4.83 17.56 -9.95
N PRO A 52 4.93 17.45 -11.29
CA PRO A 52 3.76 17.15 -12.13
C PRO A 52 3.07 15.85 -11.73
N ASN A 53 1.73 15.84 -11.85
CA ASN A 53 0.94 14.62 -11.71
C ASN A 53 1.04 13.78 -13.00
N THR A 54 1.64 12.59 -12.91
CA THR A 54 1.91 11.71 -14.06
C THR A 54 0.80 10.70 -14.34
N ALA A 55 -0.22 10.59 -13.48
CA ALA A 55 -1.25 9.54 -13.53
C ALA A 55 -2.04 9.48 -14.86
N HIS A 56 -2.10 10.61 -15.58
CA HIS A 56 -2.81 10.73 -16.86
C HIS A 56 -1.89 11.03 -18.06
N THR A 57 -0.58 11.10 -17.85
CA THR A 57 0.42 11.36 -18.89
C THR A 57 1.25 10.11 -19.16
N ASP A 58 2.49 10.11 -18.71
CA ASP A 58 3.49 9.06 -18.83
C ASP A 58 3.32 7.95 -17.79
N LYS A 59 2.48 8.15 -16.77
CA LYS A 59 2.07 7.11 -15.81
C LYS A 59 3.27 6.50 -15.07
N SER A 60 4.35 7.27 -14.93
CA SER A 60 5.61 6.80 -14.40
C SER A 60 5.61 6.85 -12.87
N VAL A 61 6.07 5.76 -12.27
CA VAL A 61 6.39 5.67 -10.85
C VAL A 61 7.90 5.50 -10.74
N ALA A 62 8.55 6.31 -9.91
CA ALA A 62 9.96 6.12 -9.61
C ALA A 62 10.25 6.43 -8.14
N ILE A 63 10.79 5.42 -7.46
CA ILE A 63 11.08 5.47 -6.04
C ILE A 63 12.56 5.15 -5.86
N SER A 64 13.27 5.96 -5.09
CA SER A 64 14.69 5.76 -4.86
C SER A 64 15.12 6.23 -3.50
N GLN A 65 16.28 5.73 -3.08
CA GLN A 65 17.01 6.26 -1.96
C GLN A 65 18.51 6.10 -2.18
N GLY A 66 19.27 7.05 -1.66
CA GLY A 66 20.70 6.95 -1.48
C GLY A 66 21.09 6.12 -0.25
N PRO A 67 22.39 6.04 0.03
CA PRO A 67 22.92 5.33 1.20
C PRO A 67 22.28 5.82 2.51
N ASN A 68 21.95 4.88 3.39
CA ASN A 68 21.30 5.12 4.68
C ASN A 68 19.94 5.85 4.58
N GLY A 69 19.23 5.70 3.45
CA GLY A 69 17.94 6.36 3.26
C GLY A 69 18.04 7.87 3.03
N ALA A 70 19.19 8.38 2.58
CA ALA A 70 19.35 9.77 2.15
C ALA A 70 18.73 10.02 0.78
N ASN A 71 18.46 11.28 0.43
CA ASN A 71 17.97 11.71 -0.89
C ASN A 71 16.76 10.91 -1.39
N LYS A 72 15.80 10.61 -0.50
CA LYS A 72 14.64 9.80 -0.86
C LYS A 72 13.80 10.49 -1.95
N VAL A 73 13.37 9.68 -2.90
CA VAL A 73 12.28 9.97 -3.84
C VAL A 73 11.19 8.97 -3.53
N ASN A 74 10.08 9.47 -2.99
CA ASN A 74 8.88 8.67 -2.71
C ASN A 74 7.81 8.98 -3.76
N GLU A 75 6.86 8.08 -3.93
CA GLU A 75 5.74 8.27 -4.86
C GLU A 75 4.43 8.45 -4.08
N LEU A 76 3.75 9.57 -4.26
CA LEU A 76 2.37 9.78 -3.82
C LEU A 76 1.42 9.22 -4.86
N ILE A 77 0.63 8.24 -4.49
CA ILE A 77 -0.40 7.62 -5.32
C ILE A 77 -1.76 7.86 -4.66
N ALA A 78 -2.68 8.50 -5.35
CA ALA A 78 -4.03 8.73 -4.83
C ALA A 78 -5.13 8.39 -5.83
N PHE A 79 -6.30 8.11 -5.28
CA PHE A 79 -7.47 7.61 -5.96
C PHE A 79 -8.69 8.47 -5.62
N THR A 80 -9.53 8.70 -6.61
CA THR A 80 -10.83 9.34 -6.41
C THR A 80 -11.91 8.27 -6.27
N GLY A 81 -12.59 8.23 -5.12
CA GLY A 81 -13.64 7.23 -4.88
C GLY A 81 -13.11 5.79 -4.87
N PRO A 82 -13.98 4.79 -4.65
CA PRO A 82 -15.42 4.81 -4.89
C PRO A 82 -16.18 5.27 -3.65
N VAL A 83 -17.14 6.15 -3.87
CA VAL A 83 -18.00 6.69 -2.80
C VAL A 83 -19.09 5.67 -2.50
N GLY A 84 -19.27 5.31 -1.24
CA GLY A 84 -20.34 4.40 -0.80
C GLY A 84 -20.02 2.90 -0.93
N ALA A 85 -18.80 2.55 -1.34
CA ALA A 85 -18.30 1.18 -1.24
C ALA A 85 -17.93 0.83 0.21
N TYR A 86 -18.09 -0.42 0.62
CA TYR A 86 -17.85 -0.84 2.02
C TYR A 86 -16.37 -1.05 2.35
N GLY A 87 -15.56 -1.45 1.36
CA GLY A 87 -14.15 -1.77 1.58
C GLY A 87 -13.33 -1.62 0.30
N CYS A 88 -12.16 -1.03 0.48
CA CYS A 88 -11.19 -0.72 -0.56
C CYS A 88 -9.89 -1.46 -0.24
N SER A 89 -9.36 -2.23 -1.19
CA SER A 89 -8.08 -2.91 -1.06
C SER A 89 -7.08 -2.34 -2.05
N LEU A 90 -5.90 -1.98 -1.58
CA LEU A 90 -4.80 -1.55 -2.44
C LEU A 90 -4.10 -2.78 -3.01
N GLY A 91 -4.10 -2.88 -4.33
CA GLY A 91 -3.42 -3.92 -5.09
C GLY A 91 -2.28 -3.35 -5.90
N ILE A 92 -1.34 -4.21 -6.25
CA ILE A 92 -0.29 -3.94 -7.23
C ILE A 92 -0.04 -5.20 -8.06
N THR A 93 0.09 -5.06 -9.37
CA THR A 93 0.33 -6.17 -10.29
C THR A 93 1.47 -5.87 -11.24
N PHE A 94 2.48 -6.73 -11.23
CA PHE A 94 3.61 -6.73 -12.16
C PHE A 94 3.59 -8.06 -12.93
N PRO A 95 2.99 -8.12 -14.13
CA PRO A 95 3.02 -9.33 -14.95
C PRO A 95 4.45 -9.79 -15.29
N SER A 96 4.62 -11.03 -15.73
CA SER A 96 5.97 -11.58 -16.02
C SER A 96 6.64 -10.95 -17.25
N ASP A 97 5.86 -10.33 -18.14
CA ASP A 97 6.34 -9.60 -19.32
C ASP A 97 6.67 -8.12 -19.01
N TYR A 98 6.63 -7.74 -17.74
CA TYR A 98 6.69 -6.34 -17.34
C TYR A 98 8.11 -5.89 -17.00
N VAL A 99 8.46 -4.70 -17.48
CA VAL A 99 9.78 -4.08 -17.26
C VAL A 99 9.75 -3.29 -15.94
N ILE A 100 10.60 -3.72 -15.01
CA ILE A 100 10.89 -2.99 -13.78
C ILE A 100 12.34 -2.53 -13.87
N THR A 101 12.57 -1.22 -13.87
CA THR A 101 13.92 -0.68 -13.76
C THR A 101 14.32 -0.72 -12.29
N GLN A 102 15.41 -1.41 -11.96
CA GLN A 102 15.87 -1.51 -10.57
C GLN A 102 17.39 -1.49 -10.46
N SER A 103 17.87 -0.92 -9.35
CA SER A 103 19.27 -1.00 -8.93
C SER A 103 19.35 -1.30 -7.43
N GLY A 104 20.40 -2.01 -7.00
CA GLY A 104 20.55 -2.45 -5.62
C GLY A 104 19.92 -3.83 -5.36
N GLY A 105 19.37 -4.04 -4.16
CA GLY A 105 18.67 -5.27 -3.79
C GLY A 105 17.20 -5.26 -4.23
N PRO A 106 16.46 -6.38 -4.10
CA PRO A 106 15.03 -6.40 -4.37
C PRO A 106 14.30 -5.29 -3.58
N PRO A 107 13.61 -4.36 -4.26
CA PRO A 107 12.94 -3.24 -3.61
C PRO A 107 11.80 -3.73 -2.73
N THR A 108 11.92 -3.52 -1.41
CA THR A 108 10.79 -3.63 -0.49
C THR A 108 10.32 -2.23 -0.16
N LEU A 109 9.06 -1.94 -0.49
CA LEU A 109 8.43 -0.65 -0.29
C LEU A 109 7.50 -0.71 0.91
N ASN A 110 7.63 0.29 1.79
CA ASN A 110 6.60 0.64 2.74
C ASN A 110 5.54 1.49 2.05
N VAL A 111 4.29 1.22 2.39
CA VAL A 111 3.14 2.01 1.95
C VAL A 111 2.51 2.62 3.19
N TYR A 112 2.38 3.92 3.20
CA TYR A 112 1.72 4.65 4.27
C TYR A 112 0.45 5.29 3.75
N THR A 113 -0.63 5.29 4.54
CA THR A 113 -1.80 6.10 4.22
C THR A 113 -1.46 7.57 4.38
N VAL A 114 -2.13 8.42 3.60
CA VAL A 114 -2.03 9.88 3.69
C VAL A 114 -3.43 10.44 3.93
N PRO A 115 -3.62 11.32 4.92
CA PRO A 115 -4.92 11.96 5.14
C PRO A 115 -5.39 12.71 3.88
N THR A 116 -6.66 12.51 3.52
CA THR A 116 -7.32 13.27 2.46
C THR A 116 -8.31 14.28 3.05
N PRO A 117 -8.56 15.44 2.39
CA PRO A 117 -8.10 15.82 1.06
C PRO A 117 -6.60 16.17 1.01
N LEU A 118 -5.96 15.86 -0.12
CA LEU A 118 -4.57 16.23 -0.34
C LEU A 118 -4.41 17.76 -0.46
N PRO A 119 -3.25 18.32 -0.08
CA PRO A 119 -2.93 19.72 -0.38
C PRO A 119 -3.05 20.00 -1.89
N GLY A 120 -3.50 21.20 -2.28
CA GLY A 120 -3.63 21.56 -3.69
C GLY A 120 -2.31 21.54 -4.48
N LYS A 121 -1.17 21.59 -3.78
CA LYS A 121 0.17 21.37 -4.33
C LYS A 121 0.93 20.43 -3.40
N PRO A 122 0.83 19.10 -3.58
CA PRO A 122 1.53 18.13 -2.75
C PRO A 122 3.04 18.28 -2.90
N THR A 123 3.76 18.30 -1.79
CA THR A 123 5.22 18.38 -1.68
C THR A 123 5.70 17.43 -0.59
N TRP A 124 7.00 17.17 -0.52
CA TRP A 124 7.59 16.37 0.56
C TRP A 124 7.24 16.93 1.95
N ASN A 125 7.29 18.25 2.13
CA ASN A 125 7.06 18.89 3.43
C ASN A 125 5.60 18.97 3.86
N ASN A 126 4.64 18.93 2.93
CA ASN A 126 3.22 19.11 3.25
C ASN A 126 2.37 17.84 3.09
N VAL A 127 2.95 16.77 2.54
CA VAL A 127 2.34 15.44 2.53
C VAL A 127 2.85 14.67 3.73
N HIS A 128 2.03 14.64 4.79
CA HIS A 128 2.33 13.87 5.98
C HIS A 128 1.64 12.51 5.90
N HIS A 129 2.42 11.44 6.02
CA HIS A 129 1.86 10.11 6.23
C HIS A 129 1.03 10.09 7.52
N ALA A 130 -0.06 9.32 7.54
CA ALA A 130 -0.67 8.92 8.79
C ALA A 130 0.38 8.14 9.59
N ALA A 131 0.34 8.26 10.92
CA ALA A 131 1.36 7.71 11.81
C ALA A 131 1.57 6.18 11.70
N SER A 132 0.69 5.45 11.00
CA SER A 132 0.73 4.01 10.84
C SER A 132 1.08 3.57 9.41
N LEU A 133 2.01 2.61 9.31
CA LEU A 133 2.26 1.83 8.10
C LEU A 133 0.98 1.11 7.64
N PHE A 134 0.61 1.29 6.37
CA PHE A 134 -0.52 0.60 5.76
C PHE A 134 -0.16 -0.84 5.38
N GLY A 135 1.05 -1.03 4.85
CA GLY A 135 1.58 -2.35 4.52
C GLY A 135 2.94 -2.26 3.86
N THR A 136 3.45 -3.41 3.44
CA THR A 136 4.74 -3.54 2.76
C THR A 136 4.59 -4.41 1.52
N VAL A 137 5.32 -4.11 0.46
CA VAL A 137 5.33 -4.93 -0.76
C VAL A 137 6.74 -5.05 -1.31
N THR A 138 7.10 -6.25 -1.78
CA THR A 138 8.33 -6.45 -2.56
C THR A 138 7.99 -6.33 -4.05
N VAL A 139 8.68 -5.45 -4.77
CA VAL A 139 8.43 -5.23 -6.20
C VAL A 139 9.25 -6.24 -7.00
N LEU A 140 8.56 -7.21 -7.61
CA LEU A 140 9.14 -8.29 -8.43
C LEU A 140 8.28 -8.53 -9.67
N SER A 141 8.93 -8.78 -10.81
CA SER A 141 8.23 -9.14 -12.05
C SER A 141 7.54 -10.50 -11.91
N GLY A 142 6.37 -10.65 -12.51
CA GLY A 142 5.51 -11.83 -12.37
C GLY A 142 4.72 -11.93 -11.07
N GLN A 143 4.70 -10.88 -10.23
CA GLN A 143 3.96 -10.89 -8.97
C GLN A 143 2.79 -9.92 -8.94
N SER A 144 1.70 -10.39 -8.35
CA SER A 144 0.57 -9.57 -7.91
C SER A 144 0.44 -9.68 -6.40
N ALA A 145 0.15 -8.56 -5.74
CA ALA A 145 -0.06 -8.51 -4.32
C ALA A 145 -1.24 -7.60 -3.98
N VAL A 146 -2.02 -8.01 -2.98
CA VAL A 146 -2.90 -7.09 -2.22
C VAL A 146 -2.11 -6.67 -1.00
N ILE A 147 -1.90 -5.37 -0.84
CA ILE A 147 -1.06 -4.80 0.21
C ILE A 147 -1.81 -4.79 1.53
N ASN A 148 -2.97 -4.14 1.56
CA ASN A 148 -3.90 -4.14 2.68
C ASN A 148 -5.27 -3.59 2.21
N SER A 149 -6.24 -3.50 3.12
CA SER A 149 -7.56 -2.92 2.88
C SER A 149 -8.00 -1.99 4.00
N GLU A 150 -8.81 -1.00 3.64
CA GLU A 150 -9.46 -0.06 4.55
C GLU A 150 -10.89 0.27 4.07
N ALA A 151 -11.63 1.02 4.87
CA ALA A 151 -12.93 1.53 4.45
C ALA A 151 -12.76 2.49 3.26
N CYS A 152 -13.63 2.38 2.26
CA CYS A 152 -13.61 3.34 1.16
C CYS A 152 -14.08 4.74 1.61
N PRO A 153 -13.75 5.80 0.86
CA PRO A 153 -14.19 7.15 1.18
C PRO A 153 -15.72 7.26 1.23
N SER A 154 -16.24 7.89 2.29
CA SER A 154 -17.68 8.08 2.48
C SER A 154 -18.23 9.36 1.82
N ALA A 155 -17.35 10.28 1.40
CA ALA A 155 -17.72 11.55 0.82
C ALA A 155 -17.24 11.67 -0.64
N ALA A 156 -17.99 12.42 -1.46
CA ALA A 156 -17.71 12.62 -2.89
C ALA A 156 -16.40 13.37 -3.19
N GLN A 157 -15.92 14.17 -2.23
CA GLN A 157 -14.61 14.83 -2.30
C GLN A 157 -13.51 14.01 -1.58
N GLY A 158 -13.87 12.86 -1.01
CA GLY A 158 -12.96 11.95 -0.33
C GLY A 158 -12.27 11.01 -1.32
N GLY A 159 -10.99 10.74 -1.06
CA GLY A 159 -10.17 9.80 -1.81
C GLY A 159 -9.39 8.91 -0.85
N LEU A 160 -8.67 7.93 -1.39
CA LEU A 160 -7.60 7.26 -0.66
C LEU A 160 -6.28 7.70 -1.26
N ALA A 161 -5.32 8.01 -0.39
CA ALA A 161 -4.00 8.44 -0.79
C ALA A 161 -2.95 7.65 -0.02
N PHE A 162 -1.89 7.28 -0.73
CA PHE A 162 -0.82 6.45 -0.21
C PHE A 162 0.52 7.02 -0.66
N VAL A 163 1.53 6.89 0.19
CA VAL A 163 2.90 7.14 -0.23
C VAL A 163 3.69 5.86 -0.16
N PHE A 164 4.36 5.58 -1.26
CA PHE A 164 5.28 4.48 -1.43
C PHE A 164 6.70 5.01 -1.25
N GLY A 165 7.46 4.36 -0.37
CA GLY A 165 8.88 4.64 -0.16
C GLY A 165 9.62 3.35 0.19
N TYR A 166 10.93 3.34 0.03
CA TYR A 166 11.74 2.21 0.49
C TYR A 166 11.52 1.92 1.97
N ALA A 167 11.40 0.64 2.33
CA ALA A 167 11.23 0.22 3.70
C ALA A 167 12.38 0.70 4.59
N ASP A 168 12.07 1.14 5.82
CA ASP A 168 13.03 1.82 6.69
C ASP A 168 14.27 0.98 7.03
N TRP A 169 14.15 -0.35 7.00
CA TRP A 169 15.25 -1.28 7.23
C TRP A 169 16.13 -1.51 5.99
N GLN A 170 15.68 -1.12 4.79
CA GLN A 170 16.54 -1.09 3.61
C GLN A 170 17.38 0.18 3.67
N THR A 171 18.68 0.03 3.91
CA THR A 171 19.63 1.17 4.03
C THR A 171 20.56 1.30 2.84
N LYS A 172 20.55 0.33 1.93
CA LYS A 172 21.35 0.37 0.71
C LYS A 172 20.78 1.39 -0.26
N GLU A 173 21.67 2.03 -1.03
CA GLU A 173 21.28 2.79 -2.20
C GLU A 173 20.55 1.87 -3.17
N SER A 174 19.36 2.27 -3.58
CA SER A 174 18.49 1.47 -4.44
C SER A 174 17.48 2.36 -5.15
N SER A 175 17.08 1.94 -6.33
CA SER A 175 16.03 2.60 -7.11
C SER A 175 15.13 1.55 -7.73
N VAL A 176 13.85 1.87 -7.85
CA VAL A 176 12.87 1.09 -8.58
C VAL A 176 11.95 2.02 -9.36
N GLY A 177 11.59 1.65 -10.58
CA GLY A 177 10.64 2.42 -11.38
C GLY A 177 9.87 1.55 -12.36
N TRP A 178 8.67 2.01 -12.69
CA TRP A 178 7.76 1.34 -13.61
C TRP A 178 6.74 2.31 -14.24
N THR A 179 5.94 1.82 -15.19
CA THR A 179 4.91 2.59 -15.90
C THR A 179 3.53 1.95 -15.78
N GLU A 180 2.64 2.62 -15.08
CA GLU A 180 1.27 2.18 -14.81
C GLU A 180 0.49 2.03 -16.12
N TYR A 181 -0.24 0.93 -16.27
CA TYR A 181 -0.91 0.64 -17.54
C TYR A 181 -2.10 -0.31 -17.38
N VAL A 182 -3.18 -0.02 -18.08
CA VAL A 182 -4.29 -0.95 -18.30
C VAL A 182 -4.59 -0.96 -19.78
N ASN A 183 -4.60 -2.15 -20.39
CA ASN A 183 -5.17 -2.32 -21.72
C ASN A 183 -6.53 -3.00 -21.60
N GLU A 184 -7.59 -2.19 -21.51
CA GLU A 184 -8.96 -2.67 -21.54
C GLU A 184 -9.31 -3.27 -22.92
N LEU A 185 -8.67 -2.81 -24.00
CA LEU A 185 -8.97 -3.23 -25.38
C LEU A 185 -8.41 -4.60 -25.75
N ASN A 186 -7.32 -5.05 -25.12
CA ASN A 186 -6.64 -6.31 -25.46
C ASN A 186 -6.61 -7.34 -24.32
N GLY A 187 -7.29 -7.09 -23.19
CA GLY A 187 -7.36 -8.05 -22.08
C GLY A 187 -6.02 -8.33 -21.38
N ALA A 188 -5.01 -7.45 -21.52
CA ALA A 188 -3.65 -7.66 -21.03
C ALA A 188 -3.48 -7.48 -19.50
N GLY A 189 -4.59 -7.43 -18.76
CA GLY A 189 -4.63 -7.30 -17.31
C GLY A 189 -4.27 -5.90 -16.79
N LEU A 190 -4.53 -5.69 -15.50
CA LEU A 190 -4.10 -4.50 -14.75
C LEU A 190 -2.57 -4.53 -14.56
N ARG A 191 -1.89 -3.39 -14.71
CA ARG A 191 -0.45 -3.25 -14.42
C ARG A 191 -0.19 -2.05 -13.53
N GLY A 192 0.62 -2.27 -12.51
CA GLY A 192 0.92 -1.29 -11.48
C GLY A 192 -0.11 -1.28 -10.36
N VAL A 193 -0.28 -0.14 -9.70
CA VAL A 193 -1.05 0.08 -8.47
C VAL A 193 -2.51 0.40 -8.78
N TYR A 194 -3.43 -0.20 -8.03
CA TYR A 194 -4.88 -0.03 -8.21
C TYR A 194 -5.65 -0.24 -6.90
N LEU A 195 -6.87 0.30 -6.83
CA LEU A 195 -7.82 -0.05 -5.77
C LEU A 195 -8.84 -1.04 -6.31
N ASN A 196 -9.03 -2.16 -5.60
CA ASN A 196 -10.26 -2.94 -5.74
C ASN A 196 -11.25 -2.51 -4.68
N TYR A 197 -12.54 -2.56 -5.01
CA TYR A 197 -13.58 -2.24 -4.04
C TYR A 197 -14.78 -3.17 -4.16
N ASN A 198 -15.52 -3.27 -3.06
CA ASN A 198 -16.76 -4.03 -2.98
C ASN A 198 -17.95 -3.05 -3.07
N CYS A 199 -18.95 -3.39 -3.88
CA CYS A 199 -20.23 -2.67 -3.84
C CYS A 199 -21.11 -3.18 -2.70
#